data_AF-A0A2V2X7E7-F1
#
_entry.id   AF-A0A2V2X7E7-F1
#
_cell.length_a   1.000
_cell.length_b   1.000
_cell.length_c   1.000
_cell.angle_alpha   90.00
_cell.angle_beta   90.00
_cell.angle_gamma   90.00
#
_symmetry.space_group_name_H-M   'P 1'
#
loop_
_entity.id
_entity.type
_entity.pdbx_description
1 polymer ?
#
loop_
_entity_poly.entity_id
_entity_poly.type
_entity_poly.pdbx_seq_one_letter_code
_entity_poly.pdbx_strand_id
1 'polypeptide(L)'
;MFRYGDYGPLLPPETKRRREETDVKVRRSRVCPYATRVYRFISEDIATQIKVCSEVLQVPSAKSFNLSSLAANVSFDVSCPSLVLTMWKDTTLVEIATLLLDSFRDGADHVFFESQDAAQGGAASVTCSRATRCASYVIKLYSGCVSAEGNATLCCLATIELRQVLSEESFVFPVRRFSNVDADMNLSLLPYKFGDPLFFTCVRVQ
;
A
#
# COMPACT_ATOMS: atom_id res chain seq x y z
N MET A 1 -19.52 -20.61 -72.38
CA MET A 1 -19.05 -21.87 -71.76
C MET A 1 -18.64 -21.53 -70.33
N PHE A 2 -19.23 -22.21 -69.35
CA PHE A 2 -19.09 -22.07 -67.89
C PHE A 2 -17.60 -22.16 -67.43
N ARG A 3 -17.12 -21.63 -66.29
CA ARG A 3 -17.64 -21.74 -64.90
C ARG A 3 -17.11 -20.63 -63.97
N TYR A 4 -17.96 -20.30 -63.00
CA TYR A 4 -17.66 -19.65 -61.72
C TYR A 4 -16.67 -20.44 -60.84
N GLY A 5 -15.97 -19.75 -59.95
CA GLY A 5 -15.18 -20.29 -58.83
C GLY A 5 -14.63 -19.13 -57.99
N ASP A 6 -15.47 -18.41 -57.25
CA ASP A 6 -15.87 -18.67 -55.86
C ASP A 6 -14.84 -18.15 -54.84
N TYR A 7 -15.29 -17.18 -54.04
CA TYR A 7 -14.52 -16.48 -53.01
C TYR A 7 -14.53 -17.31 -51.73
N GLY A 8 -13.34 -17.58 -51.18
CA GLY A 8 -13.20 -17.95 -49.77
C GLY A 8 -12.34 -16.90 -49.06
N PRO A 9 -12.83 -16.17 -48.04
CA PRO A 9 -11.94 -15.41 -47.17
C PRO A 9 -11.03 -16.41 -46.42
N LEU A 10 -9.73 -16.14 -46.42
CA LEU A 10 -8.77 -16.87 -45.61
C LEU A 10 -9.17 -16.73 -44.14
N LEU A 11 -9.72 -17.80 -43.55
CA LEU A 11 -9.93 -17.91 -42.12
C LEU A 11 -8.59 -17.63 -41.42
N PRO A 12 -8.51 -16.66 -40.50
CA PRO A 12 -7.33 -16.55 -39.67
C PRO A 12 -7.14 -17.87 -38.92
N PRO A 13 -5.89 -18.32 -38.71
CA PRO A 13 -5.65 -19.60 -38.04
C PRO A 13 -6.33 -19.56 -36.68
N GLU A 14 -7.08 -20.61 -36.35
CA GLU A 14 -7.67 -20.78 -35.04
C GLU A 14 -6.57 -20.61 -33.99
N THR A 15 -6.58 -19.47 -33.30
CA THR A 15 -5.77 -19.29 -32.11
C THR A 15 -6.30 -20.32 -31.12
N LYS A 16 -5.55 -21.43 -30.99
CA LYS A 16 -5.75 -22.42 -29.94
C LYS A 16 -6.00 -21.64 -28.66
N ARG A 17 -7.25 -21.64 -28.19
CA ARG A 17 -7.61 -21.18 -26.85
C ARG A 17 -6.79 -22.04 -25.91
N ARG A 18 -5.66 -21.50 -25.47
CA ARG A 18 -4.81 -22.19 -24.52
C ARG A 18 -5.52 -22.10 -23.18
N ARG A 19 -6.24 -23.19 -22.92
CA ARG A 19 -6.76 -23.60 -21.63
C ARG A 19 -5.67 -23.37 -20.57
N GLU A 20 -6.04 -22.62 -19.53
CA GLU A 20 -5.32 -22.42 -18.27
C GLU A 20 -3.90 -21.86 -18.40
N GLU A 21 -3.81 -20.54 -18.50
CA GLU A 21 -2.58 -19.81 -18.22
C GLU A 21 -2.48 -19.54 -16.72
N THR A 22 -2.15 -20.59 -15.97
CA THR A 22 -1.73 -20.47 -14.57
C THR A 22 -0.33 -19.84 -14.55
N ASP A 23 -0.27 -18.60 -14.05
CA ASP A 23 0.93 -17.88 -13.62
C ASP A 23 1.94 -17.50 -14.72
N VAL A 24 1.55 -16.56 -15.60
CA VAL A 24 2.52 -15.85 -16.45
C VAL A 24 3.33 -14.91 -15.58
N LYS A 25 4.50 -15.36 -15.11
CA LYS A 25 5.50 -14.46 -14.52
C LYS A 25 5.77 -13.29 -15.47
N VAL A 26 5.56 -12.08 -14.99
CA VAL A 26 5.73 -10.86 -15.80
C VAL A 26 7.20 -10.72 -16.15
N ARG A 27 7.51 -10.62 -17.44
CA ARG A 27 8.88 -10.29 -17.89
C ARG A 27 9.06 -8.78 -17.76
N ARG A 28 9.42 -8.29 -16.56
CA ARG A 28 9.56 -6.85 -16.26
C ARG A 28 10.44 -6.08 -17.26
N SER A 29 11.44 -6.73 -17.87
CA SER A 29 12.29 -6.13 -18.92
C SER A 29 11.62 -5.90 -20.27
N ARG A 30 10.42 -6.45 -20.50
CA ARG A 30 9.67 -6.34 -21.76
C ARG A 30 8.31 -5.67 -21.60
N VAL A 31 7.97 -5.27 -20.37
CA VAL A 31 6.66 -4.70 -20.03
C VAL A 31 6.91 -3.38 -19.30
N CYS A 32 6.28 -2.30 -19.77
CA CYS A 32 6.37 -1.01 -19.10
C CYS A 32 5.76 -1.10 -17.69
N PRO A 33 6.42 -0.51 -16.66
CA PRO A 33 5.84 -0.40 -15.33
C PRO A 33 4.69 0.60 -15.30
N TYR A 34 3.90 0.49 -14.24
CA TYR A 34 2.95 1.50 -13.81
C TYR A 34 3.64 2.43 -12.79
N ALA A 35 3.47 3.74 -12.96
CA ALA A 35 3.88 4.72 -11.97
C ALA A 35 2.73 4.94 -10.99
N THR A 36 2.90 4.52 -9.75
CA THR A 36 1.90 4.64 -8.68
C THR A 36 2.33 5.73 -7.70
N ARG A 37 1.48 6.74 -7.52
CA ARG A 37 1.65 7.77 -6.50
C ARG A 37 1.26 7.21 -5.14
N VAL A 38 2.13 7.38 -4.14
CA VAL A 38 1.93 6.86 -2.79
C VAL A 38 1.87 8.00 -1.79
N TYR A 39 0.86 7.98 -0.93
CA TYR A 39 0.58 9.01 0.06
C TYR A 39 0.64 8.43 1.47
N ARG A 40 1.49 8.99 2.33
CA ARG A 40 1.60 8.59 3.72
C ARG A 40 0.50 9.25 4.56
N PHE A 41 -0.22 8.44 5.33
CA PHE A 41 -1.02 8.92 6.44
C PHE A 41 -0.12 9.14 7.66
N ILE A 42 -0.18 10.36 8.19
CA ILE A 42 0.56 10.75 9.41
C ILE A 42 -0.24 10.38 10.67
N SER A 43 -1.56 10.32 10.56
CA SER A 43 -2.49 9.99 11.64
C SER A 43 -3.15 8.63 11.41
N GLU A 44 -3.42 7.90 12.49
CA GLU A 44 -4.26 6.69 12.46
C GLU A 44 -5.76 7.01 12.52
N ASP A 45 -6.14 8.28 12.75
CA ASP A 45 -7.54 8.69 12.76
C ASP A 45 -8.18 8.58 11.38
N ILE A 46 -9.21 7.75 11.29
CA ILE A 46 -9.91 7.42 10.04
C ILE A 46 -10.51 8.69 9.40
N ALA A 47 -11.01 9.65 10.20
CA ALA A 47 -11.59 10.86 9.65
C ALA A 47 -10.53 11.72 8.93
N THR A 48 -9.35 11.89 9.55
CA THR A 48 -8.22 12.55 8.88
C THR A 48 -7.74 11.81 7.64
N GLN A 49 -7.69 10.47 7.66
CA GLN A 49 -7.30 9.67 6.50
C GLN A 49 -8.29 9.81 5.33
N ILE A 50 -9.59 9.78 5.62
CA ILE A 50 -10.64 10.00 4.61
C ILE A 50 -10.55 11.42 4.05
N LYS A 51 -10.26 12.43 4.88
CA LYS A 51 -10.04 13.81 4.42
C LYS A 51 -8.86 13.89 3.44
N VAL A 52 -7.72 13.31 3.79
CA VAL A 52 -6.54 13.24 2.89
C VAL A 52 -6.89 12.51 1.59
N CYS A 53 -7.59 11.37 1.67
CA CYS A 53 -8.06 10.64 0.50
C CYS A 53 -8.94 11.51 -0.41
N SER A 54 -9.86 12.27 0.19
CA SER A 54 -10.78 13.17 -0.53
C SER A 54 -10.04 14.29 -1.28
N GLU A 55 -8.99 14.84 -0.66
CA GLU A 55 -8.16 15.87 -1.26
C GLU A 55 -7.33 15.32 -2.44
N VAL A 56 -6.72 14.13 -2.28
CA VAL A 56 -5.97 13.47 -3.37
C VAL A 56 -6.86 13.11 -4.55
N LEU A 57 -8.05 12.55 -4.28
CA LEU A 57 -8.99 12.11 -5.31
C LEU A 57 -9.82 13.26 -5.90
N GLN A 58 -9.75 14.46 -5.31
CA GLN A 58 -10.55 15.64 -5.69
C GLN A 58 -12.06 15.37 -5.69
N VAL A 59 -12.52 14.59 -4.71
CA VAL A 59 -13.94 14.27 -4.48
C VAL A 59 -14.31 14.59 -3.03
N PRO A 60 -15.58 14.87 -2.71
CA PRO A 60 -15.98 15.17 -1.33
C PRO A 60 -15.75 13.96 -0.42
N SER A 61 -15.42 14.19 0.85
CA SER A 61 -15.52 13.14 1.88
C SER A 61 -16.99 12.89 2.23
N ALA A 62 -17.34 11.65 2.59
CA ALA A 62 -18.68 11.34 3.06
C ALA A 62 -19.00 12.24 4.27
N LYS A 63 -20.06 13.05 4.15
CA LYS A 63 -20.54 13.91 5.24
C LYS A 63 -21.09 13.05 6.37
N SER A 64 -20.25 12.57 7.28
CA SER A 64 -20.70 11.93 8.50
C SER A 64 -19.94 12.45 9.72
N PHE A 65 -20.76 13.10 10.56
CA PHE A 65 -20.50 13.74 11.85
C PHE A 65 -19.82 15.12 11.79
N ASN A 66 -20.55 16.11 12.33
CA ASN A 66 -20.08 17.44 12.69
C ASN A 66 -18.87 17.34 13.65
N LEU A 67 -17.68 17.04 13.13
CA LEU A 67 -16.40 17.23 13.81
C LEU A 67 -15.75 18.51 13.29
N SER A 68 -16.54 19.58 13.24
CA SER A 68 -16.13 20.91 12.80
C SER A 68 -15.06 21.54 13.70
N SER A 69 -14.65 20.90 14.81
CA SER A 69 -13.77 21.49 15.81
C SER A 69 -12.39 20.82 15.99
N LEU A 70 -12.14 19.62 15.47
CA LEU A 70 -10.81 18.97 15.64
C LEU A 70 -9.95 18.90 14.36
N ALA A 71 -10.54 18.93 13.17
CA ALA A 71 -9.81 18.80 11.91
C ALA A 71 -9.42 20.14 11.25
N ALA A 72 -9.63 21.26 11.94
CA ALA A 72 -9.57 22.61 11.37
C ALA A 72 -8.14 23.14 11.13
N ASN A 73 -7.11 22.57 11.76
CA ASN A 73 -5.78 23.21 11.79
C ASN A 73 -4.64 22.38 11.20
N VAL A 74 -4.91 21.30 10.47
CA VAL A 74 -3.83 20.60 9.77
C VAL A 74 -3.96 20.83 8.28
N SER A 75 -3.32 21.91 7.82
CA SER A 75 -2.99 22.11 6.41
C SER A 75 -1.91 21.11 6.05
N PHE A 76 -2.32 19.93 5.62
CA PHE A 76 -1.39 19.04 4.94
C PHE A 76 -1.32 19.49 3.49
N ASP A 77 -0.12 19.69 2.97
CA ASP A 77 0.07 19.85 1.53
C ASP A 77 -0.08 18.48 0.87
N VAL A 78 -1.33 18.01 0.77
CA VAL A 78 -1.72 16.71 0.18
C VAL A 78 -1.52 16.72 -1.34
N SER A 79 -1.11 17.85 -1.93
CA SER A 79 -0.89 18.00 -3.37
C SER A 79 0.26 17.13 -3.89
N CYS A 80 1.24 16.80 -3.04
CA CYS A 80 2.44 16.06 -3.43
C CYS A 80 2.43 14.63 -2.88
N PRO A 81 2.66 13.60 -3.73
CA PRO A 81 2.84 12.24 -3.24
C PRO A 81 4.10 12.14 -2.38
N SER A 82 4.05 11.32 -1.34
CA SER A 82 5.21 11.04 -0.48
C SER A 82 6.28 10.25 -1.22
N LEU A 83 5.88 9.41 -2.19
CA LEU A 83 6.77 8.63 -3.05
C LEU A 83 6.05 8.28 -4.36
N VAL A 84 6.80 8.05 -5.43
CA VAL A 84 6.27 7.41 -6.65
C VAL A 84 6.95 6.05 -6.80
N LEU A 85 6.15 4.99 -6.80
CA LEU A 85 6.62 3.61 -6.97
C LEU A 85 6.40 3.14 -8.40
N THR A 86 7.41 2.48 -8.97
CA THR A 86 7.27 1.73 -10.22
C THR A 86 6.83 0.31 -9.92
N MET A 87 5.64 -0.07 -10.39
CA MET A 87 5.03 -1.37 -10.11
C MET A 87 4.73 -2.14 -11.39
N TRP A 88 4.75 -3.46 -11.30
CA TRP A 88 4.29 -4.39 -12.33
C TRP A 88 3.13 -5.22 -11.78
N LYS A 89 2.44 -5.97 -12.66
CA LYS A 89 1.32 -6.82 -12.24
C LYS A 89 1.74 -7.91 -11.24
N ASP A 90 3.01 -8.30 -11.24
CA ASP A 90 3.61 -9.26 -10.31
C ASP A 90 4.30 -8.60 -9.12
N THR A 91 4.14 -7.29 -8.91
CA THR A 91 4.66 -6.64 -7.71
C THR A 91 3.91 -7.15 -6.49
N THR A 92 4.64 -7.68 -5.52
CA THR A 92 4.10 -8.27 -4.30
C THR A 92 3.90 -7.22 -3.22
N LEU A 93 3.07 -7.54 -2.23
CA LEU A 93 2.84 -6.66 -1.07
C LEU A 93 4.10 -6.51 -0.23
N VAL A 94 4.93 -7.55 -0.11
CA VAL A 94 6.22 -7.47 0.57
C VAL A 94 7.20 -6.57 -0.17
N GLU A 95 7.27 -6.61 -1.51
CA GLU A 95 8.11 -5.68 -2.28
C GLU A 95 7.72 -4.23 -1.97
N ILE A 96 6.42 -3.93 -1.96
CA ILE A 96 5.90 -2.59 -1.66
C ILE A 96 6.22 -2.21 -0.21
N ALA A 97 5.93 -3.08 0.75
CA ALA A 97 6.15 -2.82 2.17
C ALA A 97 7.64 -2.57 2.47
N THR A 98 8.54 -3.34 1.87
CA THR A 98 9.99 -3.15 2.05
C THR A 98 10.45 -1.81 1.50
N LEU A 99 9.99 -1.42 0.31
CA LEU A 99 10.33 -0.11 -0.29
C LEU A 99 9.79 1.08 0.53
N LEU A 100 8.57 0.94 1.05
CA LEU A 100 7.98 1.96 1.93
C LEU A 100 8.72 2.04 3.25
N LEU A 101 9.09 0.91 3.85
CA LEU A 101 9.87 0.93 5.07
C LEU A 101 11.22 1.60 4.84
N ASP A 102 11.95 1.23 3.79
CA ASP A 102 13.26 1.82 3.46
C ASP A 102 13.19 3.35 3.35
N SER A 103 12.10 3.87 2.79
CA SER A 103 11.89 5.32 2.62
C SER A 103 11.44 6.04 3.90
N PHE A 104 10.74 5.37 4.81
CA PHE A 104 10.05 6.01 5.95
C PHE A 104 10.44 5.47 7.33
N ARG A 105 11.47 4.60 7.39
CA ARG A 105 11.94 3.96 8.62
C ARG A 105 12.36 4.96 9.68
N ASP A 106 13.23 5.91 9.33
CA ASP A 106 13.75 6.89 10.28
C ASP A 106 12.63 7.71 10.93
N GLY A 107 11.62 8.08 10.13
CA GLY A 107 10.43 8.77 10.63
C GLY A 107 9.56 7.90 11.54
N ALA A 108 9.45 6.60 11.27
CA ALA A 108 8.73 5.67 12.13
C ALA A 108 9.48 5.41 13.45
N ASP A 109 10.82 5.31 13.39
CA ASP A 109 11.68 5.16 14.55
C ASP A 109 11.63 6.41 15.44
N HIS A 110 11.74 7.60 14.86
CA HIS A 110 11.66 8.87 15.60
C HIS A 110 10.37 9.00 16.41
N VAL A 111 9.21 8.81 15.75
CA VAL A 111 7.89 8.89 16.41
C VAL A 111 7.78 7.86 17.54
N PHE A 112 8.32 6.66 17.35
CA PHE A 112 8.31 5.62 18.37
C PHE A 112 9.15 6.02 19.59
N PHE A 113 10.37 6.54 19.39
CA PHE A 113 11.22 6.99 20.50
C PHE A 113 10.62 8.18 21.26
N GLU A 114 10.09 9.19 20.55
CA GLU A 114 9.40 10.32 21.17
C GLU A 114 8.21 9.85 22.04
N SER A 115 7.43 8.89 21.55
CA SER A 115 6.31 8.33 22.30
C SER A 115 6.74 7.57 23.56
N GLN A 116 7.90 6.90 23.52
CA GLN A 116 8.46 6.21 24.69
C GLN A 116 8.97 7.19 25.74
N ASP A 117 9.66 8.25 25.31
CA ASP A 117 10.21 9.26 26.23
C ASP A 117 9.09 10.04 26.92
N ALA A 118 8.00 10.37 26.19
CA ALA A 118 6.80 10.96 26.77
C ALA A 118 6.12 10.04 27.81
N ALA A 119 6.14 8.71 27.59
CA ALA A 119 5.57 7.74 28.52
C ALA A 119 6.45 7.47 29.76
N GLN A 120 7.77 7.68 29.67
CA GLN A 120 8.73 7.41 30.75
C GLN A 120 8.93 8.58 31.73
N GLY A 121 8.38 9.77 31.44
CA GLY A 121 8.46 10.97 32.30
C GLY A 121 7.78 10.88 33.67
N GLY A 122 7.35 9.70 34.15
CA GLY A 122 6.56 9.54 35.38
C GLY A 122 6.96 8.42 36.35
N ALA A 123 7.92 7.54 36.05
CA ALA A 123 8.33 6.51 37.02
C ALA A 123 9.77 6.02 36.79
N ALA A 124 10.51 5.98 37.89
CA ALA A 124 11.90 5.55 37.96
C ALA A 124 12.14 4.11 37.46
N SER A 125 13.28 3.96 36.79
CA SER A 125 14.12 2.75 36.77
C SER A 125 13.44 1.42 36.44
N VAL A 126 13.18 1.18 35.15
CA VAL A 126 13.25 -0.17 34.58
C VAL A 126 14.42 -0.21 33.59
N THR A 127 15.64 -0.20 34.14
CA THR A 127 16.90 -0.52 33.44
C THR A 127 17.04 -2.04 33.24
N CYS A 128 15.97 -2.73 32.83
CA CYS A 128 15.99 -4.16 32.56
C CYS A 128 15.36 -4.47 31.18
N SER A 129 16.22 -4.86 30.23
CA SER A 129 15.96 -5.41 28.88
C SER A 129 15.69 -4.46 27.70
N ARG A 130 16.08 -3.18 27.75
CA ARG A 130 15.99 -2.28 26.58
C ARG A 130 17.03 -2.60 25.46
N ALA A 131 17.89 -3.60 25.66
CA ALA A 131 19.06 -3.90 24.83
C ALA A 131 18.90 -5.04 23.80
N THR A 132 17.73 -5.70 23.67
CA THR A 132 17.63 -6.91 22.81
C THR A 132 16.25 -7.15 22.18
N ARG A 133 15.42 -6.12 21.98
CA ARG A 133 14.20 -6.29 21.17
C ARG A 133 14.45 -5.76 19.77
N CYS A 134 14.48 -6.68 18.81
CA CYS A 134 14.57 -6.34 17.40
C CYS A 134 13.31 -5.56 16.98
N ALA A 135 13.49 -4.53 16.15
CA ALA A 135 12.39 -3.65 15.79
C ALA A 135 11.30 -4.41 15.02
N SER A 136 10.04 -4.01 15.21
CA SER A 136 8.93 -4.49 14.41
C SER A 136 8.13 -3.32 13.84
N TYR A 137 7.79 -3.40 12.56
CA TYR A 137 7.09 -2.37 11.82
C TYR A 137 5.80 -2.91 11.25
N VAL A 138 4.73 -2.11 11.31
CA VAL A 138 3.43 -2.42 10.73
C VAL A 138 3.12 -1.41 9.64
N ILE A 139 2.87 -1.92 8.43
CA ILE A 139 2.52 -1.13 7.26
C ILE A 139 1.12 -1.53 6.83
N LYS A 140 0.20 -0.57 6.84
CA LYS A 140 -1.16 -0.77 6.33
C LYS A 140 -1.27 -0.09 4.97
N LEU A 141 -1.74 -0.82 3.96
CA LEU A 141 -1.93 -0.33 2.60
C LEU A 141 -3.42 -0.15 2.32
N TYR A 142 -3.75 0.95 1.65
CA TYR A 142 -5.12 1.31 1.30
C TYR A 142 -5.21 1.79 -0.14
N SER A 143 -6.33 1.47 -0.80
CA SER A 143 -6.75 2.11 -2.04
C SER A 143 -7.75 3.21 -1.73
N GLY A 144 -7.55 4.39 -2.32
CA GLY A 144 -8.60 5.41 -2.36
C GLY A 144 -9.65 5.02 -3.40
N CYS A 145 -10.93 5.05 -3.02
CA CYS A 145 -12.05 4.70 -3.88
C CYS A 145 -13.12 5.78 -3.81
N VAL A 146 -13.84 5.98 -4.90
CA VAL A 146 -15.05 6.82 -4.92
C VAL A 146 -16.26 5.91 -4.75
N SER A 147 -17.09 6.19 -3.75
CA SER A 147 -18.32 5.44 -3.48
C SER A 147 -19.39 5.72 -4.55
N ALA A 148 -20.47 4.93 -4.55
CA ALA A 148 -21.59 5.14 -5.47
C ALA A 148 -22.23 6.53 -5.31
N GLU A 149 -22.14 7.11 -4.11
CA GLU A 149 -22.63 8.44 -3.77
C GLU A 149 -21.66 9.57 -4.18
N GLY A 150 -20.53 9.23 -4.82
CA GLY A 150 -19.53 10.20 -5.25
C GLY A 150 -18.59 10.68 -4.14
N ASN A 151 -18.52 9.97 -3.00
CA ASN A 151 -17.68 10.35 -1.87
C ASN A 151 -16.37 9.56 -1.82
N ALA A 152 -15.32 10.16 -1.28
CA ALA A 152 -14.06 9.50 -1.00
C ALA A 152 -14.22 8.46 0.11
N THR A 153 -13.66 7.27 -0.13
CA THR A 153 -13.63 6.14 0.78
C THR A 153 -12.28 5.46 0.71
N LEU A 154 -11.93 4.71 1.76
CA LEU A 154 -10.69 3.94 1.82
C LEU A 154 -11.01 2.45 1.87
N CYS A 155 -10.38 1.69 1.00
CA CYS A 155 -10.40 0.24 1.02
C CYS A 155 -9.06 -0.27 1.56
N CYS A 156 -9.07 -0.97 2.69
CA CYS A 156 -7.87 -1.62 3.21
C CYS A 156 -7.48 -2.78 2.29
N LEU A 157 -6.27 -2.71 1.73
CA LEU A 157 -5.73 -3.72 0.82
C LEU A 157 -5.00 -4.80 1.61
N ALA A 158 -4.11 -4.39 2.51
CA ALA A 158 -3.26 -5.31 3.27
C ALA A 158 -2.73 -4.65 4.54
N THR A 159 -2.36 -5.49 5.51
CA THR A 159 -1.53 -5.09 6.66
C THR A 159 -0.33 -6.02 6.71
N ILE A 160 0.86 -5.49 6.49
CA ILE A 160 2.12 -6.21 6.45
C ILE A 160 2.89 -5.87 7.72
N GLU A 161 3.31 -6.89 8.47
CA GLU A 161 4.25 -6.74 9.57
C GLU A 161 5.65 -7.16 9.09
N LEU A 162 6.63 -6.30 9.28
CA LEU A 162 8.04 -6.54 9.00
C LEU A 162 8.82 -6.52 10.32
N ARG A 163 9.55 -7.59 10.61
CA ARG A 163 10.30 -7.72 11.86
C ARG A 163 11.79 -7.89 11.59
N GLN A 164 12.59 -7.11 12.31
CA GLN A 164 14.03 -7.27 12.36
C GLN A 164 14.38 -8.55 13.13
N VAL A 165 15.33 -9.34 12.63
CA VAL A 165 15.72 -10.60 13.28
C VAL A 165 16.96 -10.42 14.16
N LEU A 166 17.86 -9.53 13.76
CA LEU A 166 19.12 -9.25 14.46
C LEU A 166 19.17 -7.75 14.82
N SER A 167 19.41 -7.42 16.09
CA SER A 167 19.39 -6.04 16.59
C SER A 167 20.44 -5.12 15.95
N GLU A 168 21.55 -5.70 15.49
CA GLU A 168 22.66 -4.96 14.87
C GLU A 168 22.44 -4.70 13.37
N GLU A 169 21.50 -5.43 12.75
CA GLU A 169 21.25 -5.39 11.31
C GLU A 169 19.95 -4.68 10.97
N SER A 170 19.91 -3.91 9.89
CA SER A 170 18.69 -3.24 9.45
C SER A 170 17.71 -4.18 8.73
N PHE A 171 18.11 -5.42 8.41
CA PHE A 171 17.26 -6.35 7.67
C PHE A 171 15.99 -6.72 8.43
N VAL A 172 14.86 -6.60 7.73
CA VAL A 172 13.53 -7.00 8.22
C VAL A 172 12.95 -8.08 7.35
N PHE A 173 12.09 -8.91 7.94
CA PHE A 173 11.44 -10.02 7.26
C PHE A 173 9.93 -9.97 7.50
N PRO A 174 9.11 -10.32 6.50
CA PRO A 174 7.67 -10.38 6.67
C PRO A 174 7.28 -11.44 7.69
N VAL A 175 6.44 -11.05 8.65
CA VAL A 175 5.87 -11.97 9.63
C VAL A 175 4.67 -12.65 8.98
N ARG A 176 4.77 -13.96 8.77
CA ARG A 176 3.64 -14.77 8.30
C ARG A 176 2.63 -14.94 9.43
N ARG A 177 1.50 -14.22 9.35
CA ARG A 177 0.35 -14.41 10.23
C ARG A 177 -0.69 -15.28 9.53
N PHE A 178 -1.57 -15.93 10.30
CA PHE A 178 -2.84 -16.43 9.80
C PHE A 178 -3.76 -15.22 9.50
N SER A 179 -3.43 -14.44 8.48
CA SER A 179 -4.25 -13.37 7.92
C SER A 179 -4.81 -13.79 6.56
N ASN A 180 -5.88 -13.14 6.13
CA ASN A 180 -6.50 -13.42 4.83
C ASN A 180 -5.64 -13.03 3.62
N VAL A 181 -4.58 -12.25 3.85
CA VAL A 181 -3.68 -11.73 2.81
C VAL A 181 -2.25 -12.13 3.18
N ASP A 182 -1.59 -12.85 2.27
CA ASP A 182 -0.18 -13.22 2.36
C ASP A 182 0.70 -12.06 1.87
N ALA A 183 1.82 -11.82 2.52
CA ALA A 183 2.77 -10.78 2.11
C ALA A 183 3.37 -11.07 0.71
N ASP A 184 3.43 -12.35 0.33
CA ASP A 184 3.90 -12.78 -0.99
C ASP A 184 2.83 -12.62 -2.10
N MET A 185 1.61 -12.19 -1.76
CA MET A 185 0.53 -11.97 -2.73
C MET A 185 0.82 -10.79 -3.65
N ASN A 186 0.49 -10.92 -4.93
CA ASN A 186 0.59 -9.85 -5.91
C ASN A 186 -0.49 -8.78 -5.66
N LEU A 187 -0.13 -7.51 -5.76
CA LEU A 187 -1.08 -6.39 -5.64
C LEU A 187 -2.22 -6.49 -6.67
N SER A 188 -1.94 -7.07 -7.85
CA SER A 188 -2.93 -7.28 -8.92
C SER A 188 -4.08 -8.22 -8.55
N LEU A 189 -3.93 -9.02 -7.49
CA LEU A 189 -4.95 -9.94 -6.99
C LEU A 189 -5.88 -9.27 -5.95
N LEU A 190 -5.56 -8.05 -5.53
CA LEU A 190 -6.38 -7.25 -4.62
C LEU A 190 -7.32 -6.33 -5.41
N PRO A 191 -8.37 -5.75 -4.77
CA PRO A 191 -9.26 -4.77 -5.40
C PRO A 191 -8.56 -3.40 -5.57
N TYR A 192 -7.46 -3.38 -6.33
CA TYR A 192 -6.65 -2.22 -6.63
C TYR A 192 -6.40 -2.14 -8.13
N LYS A 193 -6.48 -0.93 -8.71
CA LYS A 193 -6.15 -0.68 -10.11
C LYS A 193 -4.80 0.02 -10.19
N PHE A 194 -3.89 -0.54 -10.97
CA PHE A 194 -2.56 0.06 -11.14
C PHE A 194 -2.65 1.47 -11.71
N GLY A 195 -1.90 2.39 -11.11
CA GLY A 195 -1.92 3.82 -11.41
C GLY A 195 -2.83 4.63 -10.49
N ASP A 196 -3.78 3.99 -9.80
CA ASP A 196 -4.59 4.68 -8.79
C ASP A 196 -3.72 5.05 -7.58
N PRO A 197 -4.00 6.17 -6.89
CA PRO A 197 -3.28 6.55 -5.68
C PRO A 197 -3.31 5.46 -4.61
N LEU A 198 -2.14 5.12 -4.10
CA LEU A 198 -1.98 4.20 -2.97
C LEU A 198 -1.77 5.02 -1.69
N PHE A 199 -2.41 4.62 -0.60
CA PHE A 199 -2.21 5.25 0.69
C PHE A 199 -1.64 4.25 1.68
N PHE A 200 -0.87 4.73 2.66
CA PHE A 200 -0.32 3.83 3.67
C PHE A 200 -0.08 4.48 5.02
N THR A 201 -0.05 3.67 6.07
CA THR A 201 0.61 4.00 7.33
C THR A 201 1.88 3.17 7.47
N CYS A 202 2.87 3.70 8.19
CA CYS A 202 4.09 2.98 8.56
C CYS A 202 4.44 3.35 9.99
N VAL A 203 4.32 2.38 10.89
CA VAL A 203 4.51 2.58 12.34
C VAL A 203 5.45 1.52 12.90
N ARG A 204 6.34 1.93 13.80
CA ARG A 204 7.12 1.00 14.61
C ARG A 204 6.33 0.63 15.87
N VAL A 205 6.30 -0.65 16.20
CA VAL A 205 5.54 -1.19 17.33
C VAL A 205 6.43 -1.81 18.42
N GLN A 206 7.69 -2.13 18.10
CA GLN A 206 8.70 -2.66 19.02
C GLN A 206 10.07 -2.08 18.67
#